data_AF-A0A5R8Y4H7-F1
#
_entry.id   AF-A0A5R8Y4H7-F1
#
_cell.length_a   1.000
_cell.length_b   1.000
_cell.length_c   1.000
_cell.angle_alpha   90.00
_cell.angle_beta   90.00
_cell.angle_gamma   90.00
#
_symmetry.space_group_name_H-M   'P 1'
#
loop_
_entity.id
_entity.type
_entity.pdbx_description
1 polymer ?
#
loop_
_entity_poly.entity_id
_entity_poly.type
_entity_poly.pdbx_seq_one_letter_code
_entity_poly.pdbx_strand_id
1 'polypeptide(L)'
;MVDLKDLKSNFPIEEKKVNVDSWKGEVKIKRLTLEETSRYYQIQKNEGSISGMIQAVSDCLVEPKISVEELKSLNESSFKGVEEIFGFLMEFSNEKK
;
A
#
# COMPACT_ATOMS: atom_id res chain seq x y z
N MET A 1 20.22 25.83 -12.86
CA MET A 1 20.20 24.34 -12.88
C MET A 1 19.67 23.91 -11.54
N VAL A 2 18.52 23.26 -11.49
CA VAL A 2 18.01 22.68 -10.24
C VAL A 2 18.72 21.33 -10.09
N ASP A 3 19.50 21.18 -9.03
CA ASP A 3 20.18 19.92 -8.73
C ASP A 3 19.14 18.81 -8.51
N LEU A 4 19.13 17.82 -9.40
CA LEU A 4 18.28 16.62 -9.32
C LEU A 4 18.47 15.81 -8.02
N LYS A 5 19.49 16.14 -7.23
CA LYS A 5 19.76 15.54 -5.91
C LYS A 5 18.77 16.00 -4.84
N ASP A 6 18.25 17.23 -4.92
CA ASP A 6 17.28 17.76 -3.94
C ASP A 6 15.86 17.21 -4.16
N LEU A 7 15.55 16.75 -5.38
CA LEU A 7 14.27 16.10 -5.70
C LEU A 7 14.11 14.73 -5.03
N LYS A 8 15.18 14.06 -4.62
CA LYS A 8 15.08 12.72 -3.99
C LYS A 8 14.85 12.76 -2.47
N SER A 9 15.16 13.87 -1.78
CA SER A 9 15.17 13.90 -0.31
C SER A 9 13.94 14.56 0.34
N ASN A 10 13.05 15.21 -0.42
CA ASN A 10 12.00 16.07 0.14
C ASN A 10 10.59 15.82 -0.44
N PHE A 11 10.29 14.62 -0.94
CA PHE A 11 8.88 14.27 -1.10
C PHE A 11 8.37 13.78 0.26
N PRO A 12 7.52 14.56 0.97
CA PRO A 12 6.87 14.05 2.17
C PRO A 12 6.14 12.78 1.75
N ILE A 13 6.44 11.68 2.44
CA ILE A 13 5.66 10.46 2.32
C ILE A 13 4.25 10.86 2.76
N GLU A 14 3.35 11.03 1.80
CA GLU A 14 1.97 11.40 2.07
C GLU A 14 1.35 10.22 2.84
N GLU A 15 1.06 10.44 4.13
CA GLU A 15 0.43 9.47 5.02
C GLU A 15 -1.03 9.88 5.24
N LYS A 16 -1.94 8.92 5.19
CA LYS A 16 -3.38 9.11 5.38
C LYS A 16 -3.90 8.07 6.35
N LYS A 17 -4.75 8.50 7.28
CA LYS A 17 -5.52 7.61 8.13
C LYS A 17 -6.80 7.24 7.41
N VAL A 18 -7.08 5.95 7.30
CA VAL A 18 -8.26 5.40 6.64
C VAL A 18 -8.95 4.43 7.58
N ASN A 19 -10.27 4.42 7.56
CA ASN A 19 -11.06 3.47 8.34
C ASN A 19 -11.32 2.24 7.47
N VAL A 20 -10.97 1.06 7.99
CA VAL A 20 -11.17 -0.22 7.32
C VAL A 20 -12.29 -0.93 8.03
N ASP A 21 -13.46 -0.97 7.39
CA ASP A 21 -14.70 -1.50 7.96
C ASP A 21 -14.55 -3.00 8.28
N SER A 22 -13.89 -3.74 7.39
CA SER A 22 -13.62 -5.17 7.59
C SER A 22 -12.73 -5.47 8.80
N TRP A 23 -11.86 -4.53 9.21
CA TRP A 23 -11.02 -4.67 10.40
C TRP A 23 -11.57 -3.93 11.61
N LYS A 24 -12.69 -3.21 11.44
CA LYS A 24 -13.34 -2.38 12.46
C LYS A 24 -12.36 -1.45 13.15
N GLY A 25 -11.47 -0.83 12.36
CA GLY A 25 -10.35 -0.07 12.89
C GLY A 25 -9.79 0.96 11.91
N GLU A 26 -9.19 1.99 12.49
CA GLU A 26 -8.41 2.98 11.73
C GLU A 26 -7.00 2.43 11.49
N VAL A 27 -6.56 2.48 10.24
CA VAL A 27 -5.18 2.18 9.86
C VAL A 27 -4.55 3.40 9.21
N LYS A 28 -3.24 3.51 9.35
CA LYS A 28 -2.43 4.55 8.74
C LYS A 28 -1.73 3.96 7.53
N ILE A 29 -2.02 4.50 6.35
CA ILE A 29 -1.40 4.11 5.09
C ILE A 29 -0.51 5.23 4.58
N LYS A 30 0.51 4.87 3.81
CA LYS A 30 1.30 5.81 3.02
C LYS A 30 1.13 5.52 1.54
N ARG A 31 1.45 6.52 0.73
CA ARG A 31 1.60 6.32 -0.72
C ARG A 31 2.77 5.37 -1.00
N LEU A 32 2.60 4.48 -1.97
CA LEU A 32 3.71 3.66 -2.45
C LEU A 32 4.77 4.53 -3.13
N THR A 33 6.02 4.23 -2.85
CA THR A 33 7.16 4.74 -3.61
C THR A 33 7.20 4.12 -5.00
N LEU A 34 8.02 4.68 -5.90
CA LEU A 34 8.25 4.10 -7.23
C LEU A 34 8.82 2.67 -7.15
N GLU A 35 9.68 2.40 -6.16
CA GLU A 35 10.27 1.08 -5.97
C GLU A 35 9.23 0.05 -5.50
N GLU A 36 8.39 0.41 -4.53
CA GLU A 36 7.30 -0.45 -4.03
C GLU A 36 6.24 -0.69 -5.13
N THR A 37 5.92 0.34 -5.91
CA THR A 37 5.02 0.22 -7.06
C THR A 37 5.58 -0.73 -8.13
N SER A 38 6.89 -0.63 -8.41
CA SER A 38 7.54 -1.54 -9.37
C SER A 38 7.52 -2.97 -8.86
N ARG A 39 7.73 -3.18 -7.56
CA ARG A 39 7.65 -4.50 -6.90
C ARG A 39 6.24 -5.08 -6.98
N TYR A 40 5.21 -4.28 -6.72
CA TYR A 40 3.82 -4.66 -6.88
C TYR A 40 3.54 -5.23 -8.28
N TYR A 41 3.91 -4.50 -9.34
CA TYR A 41 3.69 -4.96 -10.72
C TYR A 41 4.48 -6.21 -11.08
N GLN A 42 5.71 -6.36 -10.56
CA GLN A 42 6.51 -7.56 -10.78
C GLN A 42 5.88 -8.79 -10.11
N ILE A 43 5.45 -8.67 -8.86
CA ILE A 43 4.79 -9.77 -8.13
C ILE A 43 3.43 -10.08 -8.76
N GLN A 44 2.65 -9.07 -9.12
CA GLN A 44 1.39 -9.27 -9.83
C GLN A 44 1.58 -10.08 -11.12
N LYS A 45 2.64 -9.81 -11.88
CA LYS A 45 2.96 -10.51 -13.13
C LYS A 45 3.44 -11.95 -12.89
N ASN A 46 4.21 -12.20 -11.83
CA ASN A 46 4.86 -13.49 -11.59
C ASN A 46 4.04 -14.45 -10.72
N GLU A 47 3.41 -13.92 -9.67
CA GLU A 47 2.68 -14.68 -8.64
C GLU A 47 1.15 -14.48 -8.72
N GLY A 48 0.69 -13.45 -9.43
CA GLY A 48 -0.72 -13.13 -9.62
C GLY A 48 -1.22 -11.92 -8.82
N SER A 49 -2.40 -11.43 -9.18
CA SER A 49 -2.98 -10.18 -8.64
C SER A 49 -3.13 -10.16 -7.12
N ILE A 50 -3.48 -11.29 -6.50
CA ILE A 50 -3.65 -11.38 -5.04
C ILE A 50 -2.31 -11.18 -4.33
N SER A 51 -1.26 -11.88 -4.76
CA SER A 51 0.08 -11.73 -4.17
C SER A 51 0.62 -10.31 -4.33
N GLY A 52 0.37 -9.69 -5.49
CA GLY A 52 0.70 -8.28 -5.73
C GLY A 52 -0.03 -7.38 -4.73
N MET A 53 -1.35 -7.53 -4.62
CA MET A 53 -2.18 -6.74 -3.70
C MET A 53 -1.70 -6.85 -2.25
N ILE A 54 -1.42 -8.06 -1.77
CA ILE A 54 -0.90 -8.30 -0.41
C ILE A 54 0.43 -7.57 -0.21
N GLN A 55 1.35 -7.64 -1.18
CA GLN A 55 2.61 -6.92 -1.09
C GLN A 55 2.38 -5.41 -1.00
N ALA A 56 1.55 -4.86 -1.88
CA ALA A 56 1.25 -3.44 -1.89
C ALA A 56 0.64 -2.95 -0.57
N VAL A 57 -0.26 -3.73 0.03
CA VAL A 57 -0.86 -3.40 1.33
C VAL A 57 0.17 -3.49 2.46
N SER A 58 1.01 -4.51 2.47
CA SER A 58 2.09 -4.62 3.47
C SER A 58 3.07 -3.44 3.39
N ASP A 59 3.43 -3.02 2.17
CA ASP A 59 4.35 -1.91 1.95
C ASP A 59 3.68 -0.55 2.26
N CYS A 60 2.36 -0.42 2.11
CA CYS A 60 1.65 0.83 2.38
C CYS A 60 1.25 1.03 3.85
N LEU A 61 1.06 -0.04 4.61
CA LEU A 61 0.64 0.04 6.01
C LEU A 61 1.78 0.58 6.89
N VAL A 62 1.56 1.77 7.44
CA VAL A 62 2.45 2.40 8.41
C VAL A 62 2.10 1.91 9.82
N GLU A 63 0.81 1.94 10.18
CA GLU A 63 0.31 1.49 11.48
C GLU A 63 -1.10 0.87 11.34
N PRO A 64 -1.34 -0.36 11.83
CA PRO A 64 -0.35 -1.31 12.32
C PRO A 64 0.55 -1.80 11.18
N LYS A 65 1.83 -2.04 11.48
CA LYS A 65 2.75 -2.62 10.49
C LYS A 65 2.52 -4.13 10.43
N ILE A 66 1.96 -4.60 9.32
CA ILE A 66 1.62 -6.01 9.11
C ILE A 66 2.51 -6.55 7.99
N SER A 67 3.15 -7.70 8.24
CA SER A 67 4.00 -8.36 7.25
C SER A 67 3.20 -9.07 6.16
N VAL A 68 3.83 -9.29 5.01
CA VAL A 68 3.27 -10.06 3.89
C VAL A 68 2.82 -11.46 4.34
N GLU A 69 3.58 -12.10 5.22
CA GLU A 69 3.30 -13.45 5.75
C GLU A 69 2.04 -13.47 6.62
N GLU A 70 1.87 -12.46 7.47
CA GLU A 70 0.65 -12.28 8.27
C GLU A 70 -0.56 -12.02 7.37
N LEU A 71 -0.42 -11.17 6.35
CA LEU A 71 -1.50 -10.89 5.39
C LEU A 71 -1.87 -12.13 4.54
N LYS A 72 -0.88 -12.94 4.14
CA LYS A 72 -1.10 -14.20 3.42
C LYS A 72 -1.80 -15.26 4.28
N SER A 73 -1.63 -15.17 5.60
CA SER A 73 -2.24 -16.09 6.57
C SER A 73 -3.64 -15.65 7.03
N LEU A 74 -4.15 -14.53 6.52
CA LEU A 74 -5.48 -14.04 6.86
C LEU A 74 -6.58 -14.97 6.34
N ASN A 75 -7.66 -15.06 7.10
CA ASN A 75 -8.89 -15.69 6.64
C ASN A 75 -9.60 -14.79 5.60
N GLU A 76 -10.57 -15.34 4.86
CA GLU A 76 -11.31 -14.60 3.82
C GLU A 76 -11.98 -13.32 4.34
N SER A 77 -12.48 -13.31 5.58
CA SER A 77 -13.11 -12.12 6.17
C SER A 77 -12.10 -11.00 6.43
N SER A 78 -10.90 -11.34 6.88
CA SER A 78 -9.82 -10.38 7.11
C SER A 78 -9.17 -9.96 5.80
N PHE A 79 -9.20 -10.81 4.76
CA PHE A 79 -8.72 -10.47 3.43
C PHE A 79 -9.52 -9.32 2.79
N LYS A 80 -10.82 -9.21 3.07
CA LYS A 80 -11.62 -8.05 2.63
C LYS A 80 -11.04 -6.70 3.08
N GLY A 81 -10.44 -6.65 4.27
CA GLY A 81 -9.74 -5.43 4.71
C GLY A 81 -8.51 -5.10 3.88
N VAL A 82 -7.81 -6.12 3.34
CA VAL A 82 -6.71 -5.93 2.38
C VAL A 82 -7.23 -5.31 1.08
N GLU A 83 -8.37 -5.79 0.58
CA GLU A 83 -9.01 -5.24 -0.62
C GLU A 83 -9.45 -3.78 -0.42
N GLU A 84 -10.04 -3.46 0.74
CA GLU A 84 -10.41 -2.09 1.12
C GLU A 84 -9.19 -1.16 1.16
N ILE A 85 -8.12 -1.58 1.86
CA ILE A 85 -6.87 -0.81 1.95
C ILE A 85 -6.27 -0.59 0.56
N PHE A 86 -6.27 -1.63 -0.28
CA PHE A 86 -5.78 -1.50 -1.65
C PHE A 86 -6.66 -0.55 -2.47
N GLY A 87 -7.98 -0.55 -2.27
CA GLY A 87 -8.89 0.43 -2.86
C GLY A 87 -8.52 1.86 -2.48
N PHE A 88 -8.35 2.13 -1.17
CA PHE A 88 -7.90 3.43 -0.68
C PHE A 88 -6.53 3.84 -1.26
N LEU A 89 -5.61 2.88 -1.42
CA LEU A 89 -4.29 3.13 -2.01
C LEU A 89 -4.38 3.60 -3.48
N MET A 90 -5.28 2.98 -4.25
CA MET A 90 -5.49 3.33 -5.66
C MET A 90 -6.19 4.68 -5.80
N GLU A 91 -7.15 5.00 -4.92
CA GLU A 91 -7.75 6.34 -4.83
C GLU A 91 -6.72 7.40 -4.45
N PHE A 92 -5.90 7.11 -3.44
CA PHE A 92 -4.85 8.01 -2.96
C PHE A 92 -3.78 8.28 -4.03
N SER A 93 -3.56 7.31 -4.92
CA SER A 93 -2.68 7.48 -6.07
C SER A 93 -3.31 8.32 -7.19
N ASN A 94 -4.65 8.30 -7.33
CA ASN A 94 -5.42 8.98 -8.36
C ASN A 94 -5.88 10.41 -8.00
N GLU A 95 -5.87 10.81 -6.72
CA GLU A 95 -6.23 12.18 -6.25
C GLU A 95 -5.34 13.32 -6.83
N LYS A 96 -4.37 13.04 -7.71
CA LYS A 96 -3.52 14.05 -8.40
C LYS A 96 -3.83 14.25 -9.89
N LYS A 97 -5.05 13.95 -10.37
CA LYS A 97 -5.48 14.27 -11.74
C LYS A 97 -6.37 15.50 -11.81
#